data_AF-A7VJZ9-F1
#
_entry.id   AF-A7VJZ9-F1
#
_cell.length_a   1.000
_cell.length_b   1.000
_cell.length_c   1.000
_cell.angle_alpha   90.00
_cell.angle_beta   90.00
_cell.angle_gamma   90.00
#
_symmetry.space_group_name_H-M   'P 1'
#
loop_
_entity.id
_entity.type
_entity.pdbx_description
1 polymer ?
#
loop_
_entity_poly.entity_id
_entity_poly.type
_entity_poly.pdbx_seq_one_letter_code
_entity_poly.pdbx_strand_id
1 'polypeptide(L)'
;LIGEKTGNVARGINIAIVNYATGKVIATQYFDMFEGDNSGPMTAFIQSAPSKSLLFMVTHDDGSSRLKEDAKKAIESLGSKEIRNMRFRSSWVFLAAKGFELPAGIEREKINHSDNAKNRYSGWPAEIQVEGCIPKGPS
;
A
#
# COMPACT_ATOMS: atom_id res chain seq x y z
N LEU A 1 5.62 -10.61 6.21
CA LEU A 1 6.64 -9.92 5.37
C LEU A 1 6.89 -8.49 5.86
N ILE A 2 5.86 -7.76 6.32
CA ILE A 2 6.00 -6.51 7.08
C ILE A 2 5.17 -6.66 8.36
N GLY A 3 5.65 -6.12 9.48
CA GLY A 3 4.91 -6.10 10.74
C GLY A 3 5.81 -5.92 11.97
N GLU A 4 5.17 -5.75 13.13
CA GLU A 4 5.85 -5.56 14.42
C GLU A 4 6.76 -6.74 14.76
N LYS A 5 6.27 -7.97 14.56
CA LYS A 5 7.05 -9.20 14.80
C LYS A 5 8.35 -9.27 13.98
N THR A 6 8.38 -8.63 12.81
CA THR A 6 9.57 -8.55 11.95
C THR A 6 10.37 -7.27 12.15
N GLY A 7 9.92 -6.35 13.02
CA GLY A 7 10.62 -5.10 13.36
C GLY A 7 10.80 -4.14 12.19
N ASN A 8 9.98 -4.24 11.14
CA ASN A 8 10.18 -3.52 9.88
C ASN A 8 8.93 -2.74 9.40
N VAL A 9 8.02 -2.42 10.32
CA VAL A 9 6.85 -1.55 10.08
C VAL A 9 7.07 -0.21 10.78
N ALA A 10 6.67 0.89 10.14
CA ALA A 10 6.71 2.22 10.75
C ALA A 10 5.62 3.13 10.18
N ARG A 11 5.49 4.34 10.73
CA ARG A 11 4.57 5.39 10.24
C ARG A 11 4.74 5.63 8.74
N GLY A 12 3.63 5.83 8.04
CA GLY A 12 3.62 6.10 6.60
C GLY A 12 2.95 5.02 5.78
N ILE A 13 3.33 4.95 4.50
CA ILE A 13 2.95 3.87 3.59
C ILE A 13 4.06 2.80 3.63
N ASN A 14 3.69 1.59 3.98
CA ASN A 14 4.57 0.43 4.06
C ASN A 14 4.33 -0.44 2.82
N ILE A 15 5.39 -0.74 2.07
CA ILE A 15 5.32 -1.43 0.78
C ILE A 15 6.19 -2.68 0.80
N ALA A 16 5.60 -3.82 0.41
CA ALA A 16 6.33 -5.04 0.10
C ALA A 16 6.22 -5.38 -1.39
N ILE A 17 7.35 -5.71 -2.00
CA ILE A 17 7.45 -6.19 -3.38
C ILE A 17 7.77 -7.68 -3.32
N VAL A 18 6.95 -8.50 -3.97
CA VAL A 18 7.08 -9.96 -3.99
C VAL A 18 7.11 -10.43 -5.43
N ASN A 19 8.03 -11.34 -5.76
CA ASN A 19 8.07 -11.98 -7.06
C ASN A 19 6.85 -12.88 -7.23
N TYR A 20 6.01 -12.61 -8.23
CA TYR A 20 4.74 -13.30 -8.43
C TYR A 20 4.91 -14.80 -8.69
N ALA A 21 5.91 -15.19 -9.49
CA ALA A 21 6.12 -16.58 -9.89
C ALA A 21 6.63 -17.45 -8.73
N THR A 22 7.57 -16.92 -7.95
CA THR A 22 8.27 -17.68 -6.90
C THR A 22 7.69 -17.47 -5.50
N GLY A 23 6.91 -16.40 -5.29
CA GLY A 23 6.44 -15.98 -3.96
C GLY A 23 7.54 -15.42 -3.05
N LYS A 24 8.78 -15.25 -3.55
CA LYS A 24 9.89 -14.71 -2.77
C LYS A 24 9.76 -13.20 -2.62
N VAL A 25 9.99 -12.70 -1.40
CA VAL A 25 10.07 -11.26 -1.12
C VAL A 25 11.30 -10.69 -1.85
N ILE A 26 11.10 -9.63 -2.62
CA ILE A 26 12.16 -8.89 -3.31
C ILE A 26 12.66 -7.75 -2.43
N ALA A 27 11.73 -6.96 -1.88
CA ALA A 27 12.04 -5.81 -1.04
C ALA A 27 10.88 -5.47 -0.11
N THR A 28 11.19 -4.86 1.02
CA THR A 28 10.21 -4.24 1.94
C THR A 28 10.75 -2.89 2.37
N GLN A 29 9.91 -1.86 2.33
CA GLN A 29 10.31 -0.52 2.79
C GLN A 29 9.09 0.25 3.29
N TYR A 30 9.29 1.13 4.26
CA TYR A 30 8.29 2.11 4.68
C TYR A 30 8.70 3.52 4.26
N PHE A 31 7.71 4.37 4.02
CA PHE A 31 7.89 5.75 3.60
C PHE A 31 7.01 6.64 4.47
N ASP A 32 7.64 7.37 5.38
CA ASP A 32 6.95 8.29 6.28
C ASP A 32 6.28 9.40 5.47
N MET A 33 4.95 9.47 5.54
CA MET A 33 4.15 10.48 4.84
C MET A 33 3.76 11.65 5.75
N PHE A 34 4.21 11.69 7.00
CA PHE A 34 4.00 12.80 7.92
C PHE A 34 5.23 13.71 8.01
N GLU A 35 6.43 13.11 8.06
CA GLU A 35 7.72 13.82 8.13
C GLU A 35 8.63 13.51 6.92
N GLY A 36 9.57 14.40 6.65
CA GLY A 36 10.54 14.25 5.56
C GLY A 36 9.96 14.48 4.14
N ASP A 37 10.72 14.10 3.13
CA ASP A 37 10.30 14.14 1.72
C ASP A 37 10.40 12.76 1.07
N ASN A 38 9.56 11.84 1.53
CA ASN A 38 9.62 10.43 1.14
C ASN A 38 8.72 10.08 -0.05
N SER A 39 7.90 11.02 -0.53
CA SER A 39 6.97 10.76 -1.64
C SER A 39 7.70 10.47 -2.95
N GLY A 40 8.79 11.18 -3.25
CA GLY A 40 9.65 10.91 -4.41
C GLY A 40 10.39 9.56 -4.30
N PRO A 41 11.11 9.30 -3.19
CA PRO A 41 11.72 7.99 -2.93
C PRO A 41 10.74 6.81 -3.02
N MET A 42 9.51 6.97 -2.52
CA MET A 42 8.47 5.95 -2.63
C MET A 42 8.09 5.68 -4.09
N THR A 43 7.89 6.73 -4.89
CA THR A 43 7.63 6.60 -6.33
C THR A 43 8.75 5.84 -7.03
N ALA A 44 10.00 6.18 -6.76
CA ALA A 44 11.16 5.48 -7.32
C ALA A 44 11.20 4.00 -6.92
N PHE A 45 10.88 3.68 -5.66
CA PHE A 45 10.79 2.30 -5.18
C PHE A 45 9.71 1.50 -5.92
N ILE A 46 8.50 2.05 -6.07
CA ILE A 46 7.41 1.44 -6.84
C ILE A 46 7.82 1.23 -8.31
N GLN A 47 8.48 2.22 -8.92
CA GLN A 47 8.94 2.15 -10.30
C GLN A 47 10.08 1.13 -10.50
N SER A 48 10.93 0.92 -9.49
CA SER A 48 12.01 -0.09 -9.53
C SER A 48 11.51 -1.53 -9.44
N ALA A 49 10.27 -1.77 -9.01
CA ALA A 49 9.70 -3.11 -8.93
C ALA A 49 9.79 -3.81 -10.31
N PRO A 50 10.39 -5.01 -10.42
CA PRO A 50 10.45 -5.73 -11.69
C PRO A 50 9.06 -6.06 -12.23
N SER A 51 8.95 -6.30 -13.54
CA SER A 51 7.76 -6.94 -14.11
C SER A 51 7.54 -8.33 -13.47
N LYS A 52 6.29 -8.80 -13.43
CA LYS A 52 5.87 -9.99 -12.66
C LYS A 52 6.09 -9.85 -11.15
N SER A 53 5.78 -8.68 -10.60
CA SER A 53 5.79 -8.42 -9.15
C SER A 53 4.38 -8.16 -8.61
N LEU A 54 4.14 -8.61 -7.39
CA LEU A 54 3.05 -8.15 -6.54
C LEU A 54 3.57 -7.05 -5.63
N LEU A 55 2.77 -5.99 -5.46
CA LEU A 55 3.03 -4.90 -4.53
C LEU A 55 1.92 -4.88 -3.49
N PHE A 56 2.28 -5.04 -2.22
CA PHE A 56 1.37 -4.91 -1.08
C PHE A 56 1.66 -3.58 -0.40
N MET A 57 0.65 -2.74 -0.25
CA MET A 57 0.77 -1.40 0.34
C MET A 57 -0.22 -1.26 1.48
N VAL A 58 0.25 -0.79 2.64
CA VAL A 58 -0.60 -0.57 3.82
C VAL A 58 -0.18 0.70 4.55
N THR A 59 -1.12 1.39 5.17
CA THR A 59 -0.80 2.55 6.03
C THR A 59 -0.59 2.16 7.48
N HIS A 60 0.28 2.90 8.16
CA HIS A 60 0.41 2.92 9.61
C HIS A 60 0.47 4.38 10.08
N ASP A 61 -0.39 4.75 11.04
CA ASP A 61 -0.61 6.13 11.51
C ASP A 61 -1.11 7.11 10.41
N ASP A 62 -0.23 7.69 9.60
CA ASP A 62 -0.61 8.59 8.50
C ASP A 62 0.16 8.29 7.21
N GLY A 63 -0.60 8.07 6.14
CA GLY A 63 -0.09 7.82 4.79
C GLY A 63 -0.30 8.97 3.81
N SER A 64 -0.67 10.17 4.26
CA SER A 64 -1.24 11.19 3.35
C SER A 64 -0.64 12.59 3.44
N SER A 65 -0.15 13.05 4.60
CA SER A 65 0.14 14.48 4.84
C SER A 65 1.14 15.08 3.86
N ARG A 66 2.10 14.27 3.39
CA ARG A 66 3.14 14.63 2.42
C ARG A 66 3.10 13.77 1.16
N LEU A 67 1.99 13.09 0.90
CA LEU A 67 1.78 12.30 -0.32
C LEU A 67 1.56 13.24 -1.51
N LYS A 68 2.55 13.32 -2.40
CA LYS A 68 2.55 14.23 -3.56
C LYS A 68 1.85 13.62 -4.78
N GLU A 69 1.46 14.47 -5.72
CA GLU A 69 0.72 14.07 -6.92
C GLU A 69 1.41 13.00 -7.77
N ASP A 70 2.74 13.03 -7.92
CA ASP A 70 3.44 12.03 -8.71
C ASP A 70 3.40 10.64 -8.08
N ALA A 71 3.41 10.55 -6.74
CA ALA A 71 3.21 9.28 -6.04
C ALA A 71 1.77 8.77 -6.18
N LYS A 72 0.77 9.66 -6.09
CA LYS A 72 -0.63 9.29 -6.33
C LYS A 72 -0.82 8.76 -7.74
N LYS A 73 -0.25 9.44 -8.76
CA LYS A 73 -0.27 8.97 -10.16
C LYS A 73 0.39 7.61 -10.33
N ALA A 74 1.54 7.39 -9.69
CA ALA A 74 2.25 6.11 -9.78
C ALA A 74 1.43 4.95 -9.19
N ILE A 75 0.77 5.17 -8.05
CA ILE A 75 -0.09 4.17 -7.41
C ILE A 75 -1.42 3.99 -8.16
N GLU A 76 -2.02 5.06 -8.67
CA GLU A 76 -3.20 5.02 -9.53
C GLU A 76 -2.94 4.24 -10.82
N SER A 77 -1.76 4.40 -11.43
CA SER A 77 -1.34 3.65 -12.61
C SER A 77 -1.21 2.14 -12.36
N LEU A 78 -1.11 1.72 -11.09
CA LEU A 78 -1.17 0.32 -10.68
C LEU A 78 -2.61 -0.20 -10.45
N GLY A 79 -3.62 0.66 -10.67
CA GLY A 79 -5.03 0.32 -10.60
C GLY A 79 -5.68 0.61 -9.24
N SER A 80 -5.07 1.46 -8.41
CA SER A 80 -5.72 2.00 -7.21
C SER A 80 -6.83 2.96 -7.61
N LYS A 81 -7.98 2.81 -6.95
CA LYS A 81 -9.15 3.68 -7.08
C LYS A 81 -9.27 4.66 -5.92
N GLU A 82 -8.60 4.39 -4.79
CA GLU A 82 -8.75 5.18 -3.55
C GLU A 82 -7.54 6.06 -3.21
N ILE A 83 -6.37 5.89 -3.86
CA ILE A 83 -5.18 6.68 -3.49
C ILE A 83 -5.41 8.19 -3.63
N ARG A 84 -6.24 8.63 -4.59
CA ARG A 84 -6.61 10.05 -4.76
C ARG A 84 -7.53 10.55 -3.65
N ASN A 85 -8.22 9.65 -2.95
CA ASN A 85 -9.14 9.96 -1.85
C ASN A 85 -8.45 9.94 -0.49
N MET A 86 -7.15 9.64 -0.42
CA MET A 86 -6.39 9.65 0.84
C MET A 86 -6.52 10.99 1.57
N ARG A 87 -6.89 10.91 2.85
CA ARG A 87 -6.98 12.03 3.81
C ARG A 87 -6.11 11.74 5.03
N PHE A 88 -5.83 12.77 5.81
CA PHE A 88 -5.07 12.66 7.06
C PHE A 88 -5.56 11.46 7.91
N ARG A 89 -4.63 10.55 8.23
CA ARG A 89 -4.85 9.32 9.01
C ARG A 89 -5.86 8.33 8.43
N SER A 90 -6.11 8.36 7.12
CA SER A 90 -6.90 7.29 6.50
C SER A 90 -6.17 5.95 6.64
N SER A 91 -6.88 4.94 7.15
CA SER A 91 -6.44 3.55 7.03
C SER A 91 -6.65 3.13 5.58
N TRP A 92 -5.62 2.60 4.93
CA TRP A 92 -5.67 2.18 3.54
C TRP A 92 -4.83 0.92 3.34
N VAL A 93 -5.37 -0.02 2.58
CA VAL A 93 -4.69 -1.24 2.15
C VAL A 93 -4.91 -1.43 0.66
N PHE A 94 -3.87 -1.85 -0.06
CA PHE A 94 -3.91 -2.03 -1.49
C PHE A 94 -2.96 -3.11 -1.98
N LEU A 95 -3.45 -3.92 -2.92
CA LEU A 95 -2.72 -4.94 -3.65
C LEU A 95 -2.69 -4.57 -5.12
N ALA A 96 -1.47 -4.47 -5.67
CA ALA A 96 -1.22 -4.25 -7.08
C ALA A 96 -0.41 -5.39 -7.71
N ALA A 97 -0.58 -5.56 -9.02
CA ALA A 97 0.27 -6.37 -9.86
C ALA A 97 0.99 -5.48 -10.87
N LYS A 98 2.27 -5.76 -11.12
CA LYS A 98 3.07 -5.07 -12.14
C LYS A 98 3.42 -6.03 -13.26
N GLY A 99 3.01 -5.68 -14.48
CA GLY A 99 3.27 -6.46 -15.69
C GLY A 99 2.30 -7.62 -15.93
N PHE A 100 1.17 -7.68 -15.21
CA PHE A 100 0.05 -8.59 -15.44
C PHE A 100 -1.21 -8.08 -14.75
N GLU A 101 -2.37 -8.64 -15.08
CA GLU A 101 -3.65 -8.30 -14.45
C GLU A 101 -3.99 -9.28 -13.32
N LEU A 102 -4.50 -8.74 -12.21
CA LEU A 102 -5.08 -9.55 -11.14
C LEU A 102 -6.47 -10.06 -11.57
N PRO A 103 -6.90 -11.25 -11.11
CA PRO A 103 -8.23 -11.76 -11.39
C PRO A 103 -9.33 -10.75 -11.01
N ALA A 104 -10.38 -10.69 -11.82
CA ALA A 104 -11.58 -9.93 -11.45
C ALA A 104 -12.22 -10.53 -10.18
N GLY A 105 -12.81 -9.67 -9.35
CA GLY A 105 -13.59 -10.08 -8.19
C GLY A 105 -12.80 -10.32 -6.89
N ILE A 106 -11.46 -10.28 -6.91
CA ILE A 106 -10.70 -10.25 -5.65
C ILE A 106 -10.84 -8.87 -4.99
N GLU A 107 -11.08 -8.83 -3.68
CA GLU A 107 -10.93 -7.60 -2.91
C GLU A 107 -9.43 -7.27 -2.87
N ARG A 108 -9.06 -6.10 -3.40
CA ARG A 108 -7.65 -5.69 -3.52
C ARG A 108 -7.36 -4.30 -3.00
N GLU A 109 -8.39 -3.57 -2.57
CA GLU A 109 -8.25 -2.22 -2.08
C GLU A 109 -9.37 -1.89 -1.10
N LYS A 110 -9.04 -1.17 -0.03
CA LYS A 110 -10.00 -0.64 0.92
C LYS A 110 -9.46 0.61 1.56
N ILE A 111 -10.34 1.55 1.88
CA ILE A 111 -10.02 2.78 2.60
C ILE A 111 -11.02 3.03 3.71
N ASN A 112 -10.55 3.60 4.82
CA ASN A 112 -11.37 4.09 5.92
C ASN A 112 -10.83 5.44 6.39
N HIS A 113 -11.65 6.48 6.29
CA HIS A 113 -11.24 7.83 6.63
C HIS A 113 -11.46 8.13 8.11
N SER A 114 -10.60 8.96 8.69
CA SER A 114 -10.82 9.50 10.03
C SER A 114 -12.11 10.33 10.07
N ASP A 115 -12.96 10.04 11.05
CA ASP A 115 -14.23 10.72 11.32
C ASP A 115 -14.41 10.72 12.84
N ASN A 116 -14.42 11.91 13.45
CA ASN A 116 -14.46 12.05 14.91
C ASN A 116 -15.66 11.34 15.57
N ALA A 117 -16.77 11.16 14.85
CA ALA A 117 -17.95 10.46 15.37
C ALA A 117 -17.83 8.92 15.27
N LYS A 118 -16.95 8.40 14.41
CA LYS A 118 -16.82 6.96 14.09
C LYS A 118 -15.45 6.37 14.43
N ASN A 119 -14.50 7.22 14.79
CA ASN A 119 -13.14 6.84 15.07
C ASN A 119 -13.10 5.80 16.21
N ARG A 120 -12.41 4.69 15.95
CA ARG A 120 -12.21 3.61 16.93
C ARG A 120 -11.21 4.02 18.01
N TYR A 121 -10.26 4.88 17.65
CA TYR A 121 -9.21 5.40 18.53
C TYR A 121 -9.28 6.92 18.56
N SER A 122 -8.73 7.57 19.59
CA SER A 122 -8.79 9.03 19.73
C SER A 122 -8.05 9.74 18.58
N GLY A 123 -8.77 10.12 17.53
CA GLY A 123 -8.23 10.78 16.33
C GLY A 123 -7.76 9.85 15.20
N TRP A 124 -8.01 8.53 15.28
CA TRP A 124 -7.73 7.57 14.20
C TRP A 124 -8.95 6.67 13.90
N PRO A 125 -9.19 6.36 12.62
CA PRO A 125 -10.22 5.42 12.23
C PRO A 125 -9.85 3.99 12.63
N ALA A 126 -10.81 3.07 12.53
CA ALA A 126 -10.52 1.65 12.65
C ALA A 126 -9.51 1.20 11.57
N GLU A 127 -8.67 0.24 11.94
CA GLU A 127 -7.88 -0.53 11.00
C GLU A 127 -8.78 -1.32 10.05
N ILE A 128 -8.25 -1.66 8.88
CA ILE A 128 -8.98 -2.39 7.85
C ILE A 128 -8.14 -3.56 7.35
N GLN A 129 -8.83 -4.58 6.87
CA GLN A 129 -8.23 -5.81 6.36
C GLN A 129 -8.83 -6.15 5.01
N VAL A 130 -7.98 -6.73 4.17
CA VAL A 130 -8.32 -7.34 2.89
C VAL A 130 -7.54 -8.64 2.83
N GLU A 131 -8.21 -9.72 2.48
CA GLU A 131 -7.63 -11.06 2.36
C GLU A 131 -8.12 -11.74 1.08
N GLY A 132 -7.35 -12.69 0.57
CA GLY A 132 -7.72 -13.40 -0.64
C GLY A 132 -6.63 -14.29 -1.19
N CYS A 133 -6.94 -14.95 -2.31
CA CYS A 133 -6.06 -15.87 -3.01
C CYS A 133 -5.72 -15.33 -4.40
N ILE A 134 -4.44 -15.23 -4.71
CA ILE A 134 -3.95 -14.88 -6.05
C ILE A 134 -3.53 -16.18 -6.73
N PRO A 135 -4.18 -16.61 -7.82
CA PRO A 135 -3.76 -17.77 -8.58
C PRO A 135 -2.31 -17.60 -9.02
N LYS A 136 -1.50 -18.64 -8.87
CA LYS A 136 -0.21 -18.71 -9.55
C LYS A 136 -0.51 -19.03 -11.01
N GLY A 137 0.13 -18.33 -11.95
CA GLY A 137 -0.05 -18.57 -13.37
C GLY A 137 0.24 -20.04 -13.72
N PRO A 138 -0.21 -20.53 -14.90
CA PRO A 138 0.13 -21.88 -15.33
C PRO A 138 1.65 -22.05 -15.30
N SER A 139 2.08 -23.14 -14.65
CA SER A 139 3.47 -23.59 -14.59
C SER A 139 3.99 -23.99 -15.95
#